data_AF-A0A1M3FX84-F1
#
_entry.id   AF-A0A1M3FX84-F1
#
_cell.length_a   1.000
_cell.length_b   1.000
_cell.length_c   1.000
_cell.angle_alpha   90.00
_cell.angle_beta   90.00
_cell.angle_gamma   90.00
#
_symmetry.space_group_name_H-M   'P 1'
#
loop_
_entity.id
_entity.type
_entity.pdbx_description
1 polymer ?
#
loop_
_entity_poly.entity_id
_entity_poly.type
_entity_poly.pdbx_seq_one_letter_code
_entity_poly.pdbx_strand_id
1 'polypeptide(L)'
;MQKTTYFRAVMRRQNHVKNFFFDLALTFASFPRLMIEVFIRRNVGQRYYSTSSVIVVLIFLLVTPRLIQITWESLPRENYFERPPFDFTGWYIFTLLFVIFSFLRRREVKRQPSTFDGGKLSVYSGDILPVFLKLRLWGKPANIRNVETIYEPLLVFAVGVILSLLGQTVGNLLQWSALFYGFSYAAAYKIGDDYLLDIIDEMIMKRHLADVIIHGKDGPQVQGVRFYGTRPSGMEHRQILANLTNGPDTASPPIFAE
;
A
#
# COMPACT_ATOMS: atom_id res chain seq x y z
N MET A 1 -13.40 3.21 11.92
CA MET A 1 -13.36 4.68 11.88
C MET A 1 -14.70 5.17 11.36
N GLN A 2 -15.50 5.82 12.21
CA GLN A 2 -16.65 6.58 11.74
C GLN A 2 -16.09 7.74 10.92
N LYS A 3 -16.18 7.64 9.59
CA LYS A 3 -15.74 8.70 8.69
C LYS A 3 -16.57 9.93 9.02
N THR A 4 -15.95 11.09 9.17
CA THR A 4 -16.61 12.40 9.05
C THR A 4 -17.12 12.51 7.61
N THR A 5 -18.30 11.92 7.38
CA THR A 5 -18.84 11.54 6.07
C THR A 5 -19.12 12.71 5.15
N TYR A 6 -19.36 13.90 5.71
CA TYR A 6 -19.86 15.04 4.95
C TYR A 6 -18.88 15.50 3.85
N PHE A 7 -17.62 15.81 4.20
CA PHE A 7 -16.67 16.38 3.22
C PHE A 7 -16.29 15.39 2.14
N ARG A 8 -16.05 14.14 2.54
CA ARG A 8 -15.71 13.09 1.59
C ARG A 8 -16.86 12.77 0.64
N ALA A 9 -18.10 12.91 1.11
CA ALA A 9 -19.29 12.68 0.29
C ALA A 9 -19.61 13.87 -0.63
N VAL A 10 -19.45 15.10 -0.15
CA VAL A 10 -19.92 16.30 -0.86
C VAL A 10 -18.84 16.95 -1.74
N MET A 11 -17.60 17.05 -1.25
CA MET A 11 -16.55 17.84 -1.91
C MET A 11 -15.68 17.01 -2.85
N ARG A 12 -15.47 15.73 -2.52
CA ARG A 12 -14.54 14.87 -3.26
C ARG A 12 -15.25 14.22 -4.44
N ARG A 13 -14.73 14.43 -5.65
CA ARG A 13 -15.15 13.65 -6.83
C ARG A 13 -14.72 12.19 -6.64
N GLN A 14 -15.66 11.35 -6.22
CA GLN A 14 -15.41 9.92 -6.08
C GLN A 14 -15.58 9.24 -7.43
N ASN A 15 -14.50 8.67 -7.95
CA ASN A 15 -14.60 7.73 -9.07
C ASN A 15 -14.62 6.31 -8.49
N HIS A 16 -15.83 5.80 -8.23
CA HIS A 16 -16.03 4.48 -7.63
C HIS A 16 -15.40 3.35 -8.44
N VAL A 17 -15.46 3.44 -9.77
CA VAL A 17 -14.86 2.45 -10.67
C VAL A 17 -13.33 2.43 -10.49
N LYS A 18 -12.69 3.61 -10.47
CA LYS A 18 -11.25 3.72 -10.24
C LYS A 18 -10.83 3.17 -8.88
N ASN A 19 -11.59 3.48 -7.83
CA ASN A 19 -11.31 2.98 -6.48
C ASN A 19 -11.45 1.45 -6.42
N PHE A 20 -12.50 0.90 -7.04
CA PHE A 20 -12.69 -0.54 -7.14
C PHE A 20 -11.48 -1.24 -7.79
N PHE A 21 -10.97 -0.72 -8.91
CA PHE A 21 -9.78 -1.29 -9.55
C PHE A 21 -8.52 -1.16 -8.70
N PHE A 22 -8.35 -0.07 -7.94
CA PHE A 22 -7.23 0.05 -7.01
C PHE A 22 -7.32 -0.92 -5.84
N ASP A 23 -8.50 -1.08 -5.26
CA ASP A 23 -8.72 -2.03 -4.16
C ASP A 23 -8.51 -3.47 -4.64
N LEU A 24 -8.99 -3.78 -5.85
CA LEU A 24 -8.74 -5.06 -6.52
C LEU A 24 -7.24 -5.28 -6.74
N ALA A 25 -6.54 -4.28 -7.29
CA ALA A 25 -5.10 -4.35 -7.53
C ALA A 25 -4.30 -4.52 -6.23
N LEU A 26 -4.66 -3.80 -5.17
CA LEU A 26 -4.03 -3.94 -3.85
C LEU A 26 -4.26 -5.34 -3.25
N THR A 27 -5.47 -5.86 -3.41
CA THR A 27 -5.84 -7.20 -2.92
C THR A 27 -5.02 -8.27 -3.65
N PHE A 28 -4.97 -8.22 -4.97
CA PHE A 28 -4.20 -9.18 -5.77
C PHE A 28 -2.69 -9.00 -5.64
N ALA A 29 -2.21 -7.77 -5.47
CA ALA A 29 -0.78 -7.49 -5.32
C ALA A 29 -0.21 -8.01 -3.99
N SER A 30 -1.05 -8.38 -3.01
CA SER A 30 -0.58 -8.92 -1.73
C SER A 30 0.26 -10.20 -1.89
N PHE A 31 -0.15 -11.13 -2.77
CA PHE A 31 0.58 -12.39 -2.97
C PHE A 31 1.89 -12.19 -3.74
N PRO A 32 1.92 -11.49 -4.89
CA PRO A 32 3.17 -11.20 -5.59
C PRO A 32 4.15 -10.36 -4.76
N ARG A 33 3.63 -9.43 -3.97
CA ARG A 33 4.45 -8.66 -3.03
C ARG A 33 5.09 -9.55 -1.97
N LEU A 34 4.34 -10.48 -1.36
CA LEU A 34 4.89 -11.41 -0.35
C LEU A 34 6.02 -12.28 -0.93
N MET A 35 5.90 -12.72 -2.19
CA MET A 35 6.96 -13.48 -2.87
C MET A 35 8.29 -12.73 -2.97
N ILE A 36 8.27 -11.40 -2.96
CA ILE A 36 9.46 -10.55 -3.04
C ILE A 36 9.95 -10.16 -1.64
N GLU A 37 9.03 -9.69 -0.78
CA GLU A 37 9.38 -9.10 0.51
C GLU A 37 10.08 -10.07 1.46
N VAL A 38 9.75 -11.35 1.36
CA VAL A 38 10.41 -12.41 2.14
C VAL A 38 11.92 -12.43 1.92
N PHE A 39 12.40 -12.02 0.74
CA PHE A 39 13.83 -11.96 0.41
C PHE A 39 14.48 -10.62 0.76
N ILE A 40 13.79 -9.50 0.52
CA ILE A 40 14.40 -8.17 0.60
C ILE A 40 14.17 -7.45 1.95
N ARG A 41 13.06 -7.72 2.67
CA ARG A 41 12.71 -7.02 3.90
C ARG A 41 13.08 -7.82 5.15
N ARG A 42 13.44 -7.12 6.23
CA ARG A 42 13.77 -7.71 7.54
C ARG A 42 12.93 -7.11 8.67
N ASN A 43 12.84 -7.80 9.81
CA ASN A 43 12.17 -7.29 11.01
C ASN A 43 10.70 -6.87 10.77
N VAL A 44 9.96 -7.71 10.05
CA VAL A 44 8.54 -7.48 9.73
C VAL A 44 7.64 -7.56 10.97
N GLY A 45 6.60 -6.73 11.02
CA GLY A 45 5.61 -6.72 12.09
C GLY A 45 4.72 -7.98 12.08
N GLN A 46 4.20 -8.38 13.25
CA GLN A 46 3.38 -9.60 13.39
C GLN A 46 2.08 -9.53 12.60
N ARG A 47 1.46 -8.34 12.52
CA ARG A 47 0.22 -8.15 11.74
C ARG A 47 0.48 -8.12 10.24
N TYR A 48 1.70 -7.79 9.84
CA TYR A 48 2.12 -7.73 8.45
C TYR A 48 2.38 -9.13 7.90
N TYR A 49 3.14 -9.95 8.64
CA TYR A 49 3.54 -11.28 8.20
C TYR A 49 2.64 -12.38 8.75
N SER A 50 1.77 -12.93 7.90
CA SER A 50 0.91 -14.06 8.25
C SER A 50 1.42 -15.39 7.69
N THR A 51 1.50 -16.41 8.55
CA THR A 51 1.83 -17.78 8.13
C THR A 51 0.77 -18.37 7.19
N SER A 52 -0.50 -17.98 7.33
CA SER A 52 -1.55 -18.45 6.42
C SER A 52 -1.32 -17.98 4.98
N SER A 53 -0.96 -16.70 4.79
CA SER A 53 -0.65 -16.14 3.47
C SER A 53 0.55 -16.83 2.83
N VAL A 54 1.58 -17.16 3.61
CA VAL A 54 2.76 -17.91 3.15
C VAL A 54 2.37 -19.31 2.68
N ILE A 55 1.50 -20.02 3.40
CA ILE A 55 1.03 -21.35 3.00
C ILE A 55 0.24 -21.28 1.70
N VAL A 56 -0.62 -20.28 1.53
CA VAL A 56 -1.38 -20.07 0.28
C VAL A 56 -0.43 -19.82 -0.90
N VAL A 57 0.55 -18.94 -0.73
CA VAL A 57 1.57 -18.67 -1.77
C VAL A 57 2.41 -19.92 -2.06
N LEU A 58 2.75 -20.71 -1.04
CA LEU A 58 3.49 -21.96 -1.23
C LEU A 58 2.70 -22.98 -2.06
N ILE A 59 1.42 -23.18 -1.75
CA ILE A 59 0.55 -24.07 -2.54
C ILE A 59 0.47 -23.58 -3.98
N PHE A 60 0.29 -22.27 -4.18
CA PHE A 60 0.31 -21.66 -5.50
C PHE A 60 1.62 -21.93 -6.24
N LEU A 61 2.78 -21.76 -5.60
CA LEU A 61 4.09 -22.03 -6.20
C LEU A 61 4.28 -23.52 -6.54
N LEU A 62 3.78 -24.44 -5.72
CA LEU A 62 3.90 -25.88 -5.98
C LEU A 62 2.98 -26.37 -7.12
N VAL A 63 1.78 -25.82 -7.21
CA VAL A 63 0.73 -26.27 -8.15
C VAL A 63 0.90 -25.63 -9.53
N THR A 64 1.32 -24.35 -9.59
CA THR A 64 1.40 -23.58 -10.85
C THR A 64 2.21 -24.25 -11.96
N PRO A 65 3.42 -24.78 -11.73
CA PRO A 65 4.19 -25.47 -12.78
C PRO A 65 3.39 -26.61 -13.44
N ARG A 66 2.70 -27.42 -12.63
CA ARG A 66 1.91 -28.55 -13.13
C ARG A 66 0.69 -28.09 -13.92
N LEU A 67 0.03 -27.02 -13.46
CA LEU A 67 -1.10 -26.43 -14.21
C LEU A 67 -0.64 -25.90 -15.57
N ILE A 68 0.47 -25.16 -15.62
CA ILE A 68 1.04 -24.65 -16.89
C ILE A 68 1.33 -25.81 -17.84
N GLN A 69 1.94 -26.89 -17.34
CA GLN A 69 2.23 -28.07 -18.15
C GLN A 69 0.96 -28.73 -18.71
N ILE A 70 -0.07 -28.93 -17.87
CA ILE A 70 -1.34 -29.54 -18.31
C ILE A 70 -2.04 -28.65 -19.34
N THR A 71 -2.12 -27.34 -19.10
CA THR A 71 -2.73 -26.40 -20.04
C THR A 71 -2.01 -26.43 -21.38
N TRP A 72 -0.68 -26.47 -21.38
CA TRP A 72 0.11 -26.55 -22.61
C TRP A 72 -0.11 -27.88 -23.35
N GLU A 73 -0.12 -29.01 -22.63
CA GLU A 73 -0.35 -30.34 -23.20
C GLU A 73 -1.76 -30.50 -23.81
N SER A 74 -2.73 -29.70 -23.35
CA SER A 74 -4.12 -29.74 -23.83
C SER A 74 -4.38 -28.97 -25.12
N LEU A 75 -3.48 -28.09 -25.55
CA LEU A 75 -3.64 -27.32 -26.79
C LEU A 75 -3.45 -28.22 -28.03
N PRO A 76 -4.25 -28.05 -29.10
CA PRO A 76 -4.14 -28.85 -30.32
C PRO A 76 -2.72 -28.78 -30.89
N ARG A 77 -2.09 -29.96 -31.10
CA ARG A 77 -0.72 -30.11 -31.61
C ARG A 77 -0.52 -29.67 -33.06
N GLU A 78 -1.57 -29.16 -33.72
CA GLU A 78 -1.50 -28.76 -35.13
C GLU A 78 -0.57 -27.58 -35.39
N ASN A 79 -0.20 -26.85 -34.33
CA ASN A 79 0.86 -25.86 -34.41
C ASN A 79 2.19 -26.49 -34.02
N TYR A 80 3.10 -26.63 -35.00
CA TYR A 80 4.49 -27.10 -34.92
C TYR A 80 5.42 -26.27 -34.01
N PHE A 81 4.89 -25.62 -32.97
CA PHE A 81 5.75 -25.13 -31.91
C PHE A 81 6.30 -26.35 -31.17
N GLU A 82 7.56 -26.66 -31.46
CA GLU A 82 8.40 -27.58 -30.70
C GLU A 82 8.09 -27.42 -29.22
N ARG A 83 7.98 -28.54 -28.48
CA ARG A 83 7.70 -28.54 -27.04
C ARG A 83 8.55 -27.43 -26.40
N PRO A 84 7.93 -26.38 -25.84
CA PRO A 84 8.70 -25.31 -25.25
C PRO A 84 9.62 -25.92 -24.20
N PRO A 85 10.91 -25.55 -24.18
CA PRO A 85 11.86 -26.04 -23.21
C PRO A 85 11.61 -25.36 -21.86
N PHE A 86 10.43 -25.60 -21.28
CA PHE A 86 10.11 -25.12 -19.95
C PHE A 86 10.91 -25.95 -18.95
N ASP A 87 12.06 -25.41 -18.56
CA ASP A 87 12.76 -25.88 -17.39
C ASP A 87 12.10 -25.28 -16.13
N PHE A 88 11.53 -26.14 -15.30
CA PHE A 88 10.93 -25.76 -14.02
C PHE A 88 11.93 -25.91 -12.86
N THR A 89 13.19 -26.28 -13.12
CA THR A 89 14.23 -26.41 -12.09
C THR A 89 14.41 -25.12 -11.30
N GLY A 90 14.52 -23.96 -11.98
CA GLY A 90 14.62 -22.67 -11.33
C GLY A 90 13.37 -22.31 -10.51
N TRP A 91 12.19 -22.76 -10.93
CA TRP A 91 10.95 -22.55 -10.18
C TRP A 91 10.96 -23.31 -8.84
N TYR A 92 11.39 -24.57 -8.84
CA TYR A 92 11.48 -25.37 -7.61
C TYR A 92 12.59 -24.87 -6.68
N ILE A 93 13.74 -24.43 -7.22
CA ILE A 93 14.79 -23.76 -6.44
C ILE A 93 14.25 -22.49 -5.78
N PHE A 94 13.56 -21.64 -6.55
CA PHE A 94 12.93 -20.44 -6.01
C PHE A 94 11.90 -20.77 -4.92
N THR A 95 11.08 -21.81 -5.13
CA THR A 95 10.08 -22.26 -4.15
C THR A 95 10.76 -22.73 -2.85
N LEU A 96 11.86 -23.48 -2.94
CA LEU A 96 12.65 -23.90 -1.79
C LEU A 96 13.23 -22.70 -1.04
N LEU A 97 13.85 -21.75 -1.76
CA LEU A 97 14.36 -20.52 -1.18
C LEU A 97 13.25 -19.71 -0.51
N PHE A 98 12.08 -19.60 -1.13
CA PHE A 98 10.92 -18.93 -0.54
C PHE A 98 10.51 -19.54 0.79
N VAL A 99 10.48 -20.89 0.91
CA VAL A 99 10.18 -21.58 2.17
C VAL A 99 11.24 -21.28 3.23
N ILE A 100 12.52 -21.36 2.88
CA ILE A 100 13.64 -21.10 3.80
C ILE A 100 13.55 -19.68 4.33
N PHE A 101 13.47 -18.68 3.45
CA PHE A 101 13.42 -17.28 3.86
C PHE A 101 12.12 -16.96 4.61
N SER A 102 11.00 -17.57 4.24
CA SER A 102 9.73 -17.44 4.98
C SER A 102 9.86 -17.97 6.41
N PHE A 103 10.57 -19.09 6.59
CA PHE A 103 10.85 -19.61 7.93
C PHE A 103 11.77 -18.68 8.72
N LEU A 104 12.81 -18.12 8.08
CA LEU A 104 13.68 -17.11 8.70
C LEU A 104 12.87 -15.87 9.13
N ARG A 105 12.02 -15.32 8.26
CA ARG A 105 11.13 -14.20 8.59
C ARG A 105 10.21 -14.54 9.76
N ARG A 106 9.67 -15.75 9.81
CA ARG A 106 8.82 -16.21 10.92
C ARG A 106 9.56 -16.22 12.26
N ARG A 107 10.86 -16.53 12.27
CA ARG A 107 11.71 -16.47 13.47
C ARG A 107 12.04 -15.02 13.89
N GLU A 108 12.09 -14.09 12.94
CA GLU A 108 12.26 -12.66 13.21
C GLU A 108 11.01 -12.03 13.86
N VAL A 109 9.82 -12.59 13.62
CA VAL A 109 8.58 -12.18 14.30
C VAL A 109 8.66 -12.54 15.79
N LYS A 110 9.26 -11.66 16.58
CA LYS A 110 9.45 -11.81 18.02
C LYS A 110 8.08 -11.86 18.72
N ARG A 111 7.74 -12.98 19.36
CA ARG A 111 6.61 -13.08 20.29
C ARG A 111 7.13 -12.88 21.71
N GLN A 112 6.76 -11.78 22.36
CA GLN A 112 6.92 -11.62 23.80
C GLN A 112 5.56 -11.28 24.39
N PRO A 113 4.86 -12.25 25.00
CA PRO A 113 3.51 -12.04 25.54
C PRO A 113 3.49 -11.12 26.77
N SER A 114 4.64 -10.78 27.35
CA SER A 114 4.74 -10.06 28.62
C SER A 114 4.98 -8.54 28.50
N THR A 115 5.25 -8.01 27.30
CA THR A 115 5.46 -6.56 27.11
C THR A 115 4.69 -6.07 25.90
N PHE A 116 3.84 -5.05 26.08
CA PHE A 116 3.15 -4.38 24.98
C PHE A 116 4.15 -3.57 24.15
N ASP A 117 4.84 -4.24 23.24
CA ASP A 117 5.76 -3.64 22.30
C ASP A 117 5.00 -3.25 21.04
N GLY A 118 4.63 -1.98 20.94
CA GLY A 118 3.88 -1.42 19.82
C GLY A 118 4.54 -1.65 18.47
N GLY A 119 5.88 -1.81 18.43
CA GLY A 119 6.61 -2.13 17.21
C GLY A 119 6.28 -3.53 16.68
N LYS A 120 6.10 -4.52 17.56
CA LYS A 120 5.81 -5.92 17.18
C LYS A 120 4.36 -6.11 16.74
N LEU A 121 3.43 -5.42 17.40
CA LEU A 121 2.00 -5.43 17.05
C LEU A 121 1.66 -4.47 15.90
N SER A 122 2.67 -3.86 15.29
CA SER A 122 2.50 -2.94 14.16
C SER A 122 2.24 -3.67 12.83
N VAL A 123 1.82 -2.89 11.84
CA VAL A 123 1.71 -3.29 10.43
C VAL A 123 3.01 -2.91 9.69
N TYR A 124 4.16 -2.92 10.38
CA TYR A 124 5.44 -2.55 9.80
C TYR A 124 5.88 -3.56 8.72
N SER A 125 6.15 -3.07 7.51
CA SER A 125 6.53 -3.86 6.33
C SER A 125 7.98 -4.37 6.39
N GLY A 126 8.76 -3.90 7.36
CA GLY A 126 10.15 -4.30 7.56
C GLY A 126 11.16 -3.29 7.01
N ASP A 127 12.39 -3.45 7.47
CA ASP A 127 13.52 -2.58 7.17
C ASP A 127 13.90 -2.68 5.68
N ILE A 128 14.18 -1.52 5.10
CA ILE A 128 14.75 -1.39 3.76
C ILE A 128 16.24 -1.72 3.82
N LEU A 129 16.76 -2.45 2.82
CA LEU A 129 18.19 -2.72 2.75
C LEU A 129 18.99 -1.40 2.65
N PRO A 130 19.99 -1.16 3.51
CA PRO A 130 20.74 0.09 3.52
C PRO A 130 21.43 0.42 2.18
N VAL A 131 21.67 -0.58 1.35
CA VAL A 131 22.25 -0.41 0.01
C VAL A 131 21.35 0.47 -0.86
N PHE A 132 20.02 0.31 -0.81
CA PHE A 132 19.11 1.11 -1.62
C PHE A 132 19.05 2.58 -1.17
N LEU A 133 19.21 2.84 0.12
CA LEU A 133 19.22 4.20 0.67
C LEU A 133 20.46 5.01 0.23
N LYS A 134 21.54 4.31 -0.14
CA LYS A 134 22.78 4.91 -0.64
C LYS A 134 22.76 5.22 -2.14
N LEU A 135 21.79 4.68 -2.88
CA LEU A 135 21.66 4.94 -4.32
C LEU A 135 21.23 6.38 -4.56
N ARG A 136 21.70 6.95 -5.69
CA ARG A 136 21.29 8.28 -6.16
C ARG A 136 20.70 8.13 -7.55
N LEU A 137 19.47 8.60 -7.74
CA LEU A 137 18.82 8.67 -9.06
C LEU A 137 18.77 10.14 -9.45
N TRP A 138 19.29 10.45 -10.63
CA TRP A 138 19.38 11.82 -11.15
C TRP A 138 20.02 12.82 -10.16
N GLY A 139 21.09 12.39 -9.50
CA GLY A 139 21.85 13.23 -8.56
C GLY A 139 21.17 13.51 -7.22
N LYS A 140 19.91 13.07 -7.02
CA LYS A 140 19.18 13.24 -5.75
C LYS A 140 19.34 11.99 -4.87
N PRO A 141 19.44 12.15 -3.53
CA PRO A 141 19.42 11.01 -2.62
C PRO A 141 18.10 10.23 -2.76
N ALA A 142 18.17 8.90 -2.63
CA ALA A 142 16.98 8.06 -2.71
C ALA A 142 16.02 8.37 -1.55
N ASN A 143 14.84 8.92 -1.88
CA ASN A 143 13.72 8.99 -0.96
C ASN A 143 13.19 7.56 -0.72
N ILE A 144 12.80 7.24 0.51
CA ILE A 144 12.14 5.99 0.90
C ILE A 144 11.02 5.63 -0.09
N ARG A 145 10.14 6.60 -0.43
CA ARG A 145 9.08 6.37 -1.42
C ARG A 145 9.62 5.84 -2.76
N ASN A 146 10.72 6.40 -3.25
CA ASN A 146 11.32 5.95 -4.52
C ASN A 146 11.94 4.58 -4.38
N VAL A 147 12.54 4.27 -3.22
CA VAL A 147 13.12 2.94 -2.94
C VAL A 147 12.06 1.85 -3.08
N GLU A 148 10.92 2.01 -2.40
CA GLU A 148 9.89 0.98 -2.39
C GLU A 148 9.10 0.93 -3.70
N THR A 149 8.92 2.06 -4.40
CA THR A 149 8.10 2.10 -5.63
C THR A 149 8.89 1.83 -6.91
N ILE A 150 10.20 2.10 -6.91
CA ILE A 150 11.04 2.01 -8.12
C ILE A 150 12.22 1.08 -7.89
N TYR A 151 13.12 1.37 -6.95
CA TYR A 151 14.42 0.67 -6.89
C TYR A 151 14.29 -0.81 -6.52
N GLU A 152 13.49 -1.14 -5.50
CA GLU A 152 13.25 -2.53 -5.09
C GLU A 152 12.55 -3.33 -6.20
N PRO A 153 11.42 -2.88 -6.77
CA PRO A 153 10.82 -3.48 -7.95
C PRO A 153 11.79 -3.65 -9.11
N LEU A 154 12.56 -2.61 -9.44
CA LEU A 154 13.45 -2.61 -10.60
C LEU A 154 14.56 -3.65 -10.44
N LEU A 155 15.13 -3.81 -9.24
CA LEU A 155 16.12 -4.85 -8.98
C LEU A 155 15.52 -6.24 -9.22
N VAL A 156 14.33 -6.49 -8.68
CA VAL A 156 13.66 -7.79 -8.81
C VAL A 156 13.25 -8.05 -10.26
N PHE A 157 12.77 -7.02 -10.95
CA PHE A 157 12.43 -7.07 -12.36
C PHE A 157 13.66 -7.42 -13.21
N ALA A 158 14.81 -6.77 -12.96
CA ALA A 158 16.06 -7.05 -13.66
C ALA A 158 16.53 -8.50 -13.42
N VAL A 159 16.46 -9.00 -12.19
CA VAL A 159 16.73 -10.41 -11.87
C VAL A 159 15.77 -11.33 -12.63
N GLY A 160 14.49 -10.98 -12.69
CA GLY A 160 13.48 -11.71 -13.44
C GLY A 160 13.76 -11.74 -14.95
N VAL A 161 14.22 -10.63 -15.54
CA VAL A 161 14.64 -10.57 -16.95
C VAL A 161 15.84 -11.47 -17.20
N ILE A 162 16.86 -11.42 -16.35
CA ILE A 162 18.05 -12.29 -16.47
C ILE A 162 17.64 -13.76 -16.42
N LEU A 163 16.77 -14.16 -15.49
CA LEU A 163 16.29 -15.53 -15.38
C LEU A 163 15.45 -15.95 -16.61
N SER A 164 14.60 -15.07 -17.13
CA SER A 164 13.83 -15.36 -18.35
C SER A 164 14.73 -15.51 -19.58
N LEU A 165 15.81 -14.72 -19.69
CA LEU A 165 16.80 -14.85 -20.77
C LEU A 165 17.57 -16.18 -20.68
N LEU A 166 17.72 -16.75 -19.47
CA LEU A 166 18.26 -18.10 -19.25
C LEU A 166 17.22 -19.22 -19.47
N GLY A 167 16.03 -18.89 -19.99
CA GLY A 167 14.95 -19.85 -20.24
C GLY A 167 14.18 -20.27 -18.98
N GLN A 168 14.42 -19.64 -17.82
CA GLN A 168 13.77 -20.02 -16.57
C GLN A 168 12.40 -19.33 -16.44
N THR A 169 11.34 -20.14 -16.37
CA THR A 169 9.94 -19.66 -16.30
C THR A 169 9.64 -18.81 -15.06
N VAL A 170 10.38 -19.03 -13.97
CA VAL A 170 10.28 -18.22 -12.74
C VAL A 170 10.68 -16.76 -12.97
N GLY A 171 11.48 -16.47 -13.99
CA GLY A 171 11.83 -15.09 -14.35
C GLY A 171 10.58 -14.27 -14.71
N ASN A 172 9.64 -14.86 -15.44
CA ASN A 172 8.37 -14.21 -15.79
C ASN A 172 7.52 -13.94 -14.55
N LEU A 173 7.47 -14.90 -13.61
CA LEU A 173 6.78 -14.73 -12.33
C LEU A 173 7.35 -13.54 -11.54
N LEU A 174 8.68 -13.41 -11.48
CA LEU A 174 9.35 -12.32 -10.78
C LEU A 174 9.11 -10.96 -11.45
N GLN A 175 9.12 -10.90 -12.78
CA GLN A 175 8.81 -9.67 -13.52
C GLN A 175 7.40 -9.18 -13.20
N TRP A 176 6.39 -10.06 -13.29
CA TRP A 176 5.01 -9.71 -12.92
C TRP A 176 4.91 -9.31 -11.45
N SER A 177 5.58 -10.04 -10.56
CA SER A 177 5.58 -9.75 -9.13
C SER A 177 6.18 -8.38 -8.83
N ALA A 178 7.26 -8.01 -9.51
CA ALA A 178 7.90 -6.71 -9.37
C ALA A 178 6.99 -5.56 -9.81
N LEU A 179 6.25 -5.73 -10.91
CA LEU A 179 5.28 -4.73 -11.37
C LEU A 179 4.16 -4.53 -10.32
N PHE A 180 3.58 -5.62 -9.83
CA PHE A 180 2.56 -5.55 -8.77
C PHE A 180 3.10 -4.98 -7.47
N TYR A 181 4.35 -5.27 -7.11
CA TYR A 181 5.03 -4.68 -5.96
C TYR A 181 5.09 -3.16 -6.08
N GLY A 182 5.64 -2.64 -7.18
CA GLY A 182 5.78 -1.21 -7.41
C GLY A 182 4.42 -0.49 -7.41
N PHE A 183 3.43 -1.05 -8.10
CA PHE A 183 2.07 -0.49 -8.12
C PHE A 183 1.39 -0.54 -6.75
N SER A 184 1.57 -1.61 -5.97
CA SER A 184 1.00 -1.74 -4.63
C SER A 184 1.53 -0.65 -3.70
N TYR A 185 2.84 -0.42 -3.67
CA TYR A 185 3.43 0.64 -2.86
C TYR A 185 3.04 2.03 -3.37
N ALA A 186 3.01 2.26 -4.69
CA ALA A 186 2.57 3.54 -5.24
C ALA A 186 1.12 3.87 -4.87
N ALA A 187 0.23 2.87 -4.93
CA ALA A 187 -1.16 3.01 -4.50
C ALA A 187 -1.26 3.27 -2.98
N ALA A 188 -0.51 2.52 -2.16
CA ALA A 188 -0.50 2.71 -0.71
C ALA A 188 -0.03 4.13 -0.33
N TYR A 189 1.02 4.63 -0.97
CA TYR A 189 1.51 5.99 -0.78
C TYR A 189 0.48 7.04 -1.17
N LYS A 190 -0.20 6.86 -2.30
CA LYS A 190 -1.28 7.75 -2.72
C LYS A 190 -2.43 7.78 -1.70
N ILE A 191 -2.84 6.61 -1.20
CA ILE A 191 -3.90 6.51 -0.18
C ILE A 191 -3.46 7.19 1.13
N GLY A 192 -2.18 7.03 1.51
CA GLY A 192 -1.60 7.71 2.66
C GLY A 192 -1.60 9.24 2.51
N ASP A 193 -1.18 9.74 1.35
CA ASP A 193 -1.19 11.19 1.06
C ASP A 193 -2.61 11.75 1.10
N ASP A 194 -3.55 11.08 0.44
CA ASP A 194 -4.96 11.47 0.44
C ASP A 194 -5.54 11.47 1.86
N TYR A 195 -5.13 10.52 2.71
CA TYR A 195 -5.56 10.47 4.12
C TYR A 195 -4.99 11.62 4.96
N LEU A 196 -3.72 12.00 4.75
CA LEU A 196 -3.13 13.15 5.42
C LEU A 196 -3.81 14.45 4.99
N LEU A 197 -4.11 14.61 3.71
CA LEU A 197 -4.88 15.74 3.19
C LEU A 197 -6.30 15.77 3.78
N ASP A 198 -6.99 14.62 3.86
CA ASP A 198 -8.31 14.51 4.49
C ASP A 198 -8.26 14.99 5.98
N ILE A 199 -7.18 14.71 6.72
CA ILE A 199 -6.98 15.21 8.11
C ILE A 199 -6.76 16.73 8.13
N ILE A 200 -5.93 17.25 7.24
CA ILE A 200 -5.64 18.70 7.16
C ILE A 200 -6.93 19.46 6.83
N ASP A 201 -7.71 18.97 5.88
CA ASP A 201 -8.99 19.56 5.52
C ASP A 201 -9.98 19.54 6.70
N GLU A 202 -10.02 18.44 7.47
CA GLU A 202 -10.83 18.36 8.70
C GLU A 202 -10.40 19.40 9.73
N MET A 203 -9.09 19.62 9.91
CA MET A 203 -8.55 20.63 10.82
C MET A 203 -8.88 22.05 10.38
N ILE A 204 -8.66 22.38 9.09
CA ILE A 204 -8.99 23.71 8.52
C ILE A 204 -10.48 23.99 8.69
N MET A 205 -11.30 23.00 8.41
CA MET A 205 -12.75 23.14 8.50
C MET A 205 -13.23 23.35 9.93
N LYS A 206 -12.75 22.55 10.90
CA LYS A 206 -13.06 22.78 12.32
C LYS A 206 -12.67 24.19 12.78
N ARG A 207 -11.51 24.68 12.32
CA ARG A 207 -11.04 26.03 12.65
C ARG A 207 -11.96 27.14 12.11
N HIS A 208 -12.44 27.02 10.87
CA HIS A 208 -13.23 28.08 10.22
C HIS A 208 -14.75 27.85 10.28
N LEU A 209 -15.21 26.75 10.86
CA LEU A 209 -16.64 26.40 10.87
C LEU A 209 -17.47 27.46 11.59
N ALA A 210 -17.00 27.98 12.71
CA ALA A 210 -17.68 29.05 13.43
C ALA A 210 -17.78 30.34 12.60
N ASP A 211 -16.72 30.71 11.88
CA ASP A 211 -16.71 31.86 10.97
C ASP A 211 -17.73 31.70 9.83
N VAL A 212 -17.81 30.51 9.25
CA VAL A 212 -18.76 30.21 8.17
C VAL A 212 -20.21 30.21 8.70
N ILE A 213 -20.46 29.61 9.87
CA ILE A 213 -21.81 29.49 10.44
C ILE A 213 -22.31 30.83 10.98
N ILE A 214 -21.51 31.51 11.79
CA ILE A 214 -21.90 32.73 12.49
C ILE A 214 -21.80 33.93 11.56
N HIS A 215 -20.62 34.15 10.97
CA HIS A 215 -20.33 35.36 10.19
C HIS A 215 -20.65 35.20 8.72
N GLY A 216 -20.93 33.99 8.25
CA GLY A 216 -21.33 33.76 6.88
C GLY A 216 -20.23 33.99 5.85
N LYS A 217 -18.97 34.03 6.29
CA LYS A 217 -17.79 34.13 5.42
C LYS A 217 -17.68 32.87 4.57
N ASP A 218 -17.30 33.00 3.31
CA ASP A 218 -17.11 31.86 2.41
C ASP A 218 -15.89 32.02 1.47
N GLY A 219 -15.46 30.89 0.93
CA GLY A 219 -14.43 30.83 -0.11
C GLY A 219 -13.12 31.50 0.33
N PRO A 220 -12.62 32.55 -0.36
CA PRO A 220 -11.34 33.18 -0.05
C PRO A 220 -11.22 33.71 1.38
N GLN A 221 -12.33 34.09 2.03
CA GLN A 221 -12.33 34.65 3.37
C GLN A 221 -12.03 33.63 4.47
N VAL A 222 -12.15 32.33 4.15
CA VAL A 222 -12.00 31.20 5.08
C VAL A 222 -11.15 30.10 4.44
N GLN A 223 -10.04 30.48 3.82
CA GLN A 223 -9.06 29.54 3.23
C GLN A 223 -9.67 28.55 2.22
N GLY A 224 -10.67 28.98 1.45
CA GLY A 224 -11.34 28.18 0.44
C GLY A 224 -12.46 27.28 0.97
N VAL A 225 -12.76 27.30 2.28
CA VAL A 225 -13.85 26.51 2.85
C VAL A 225 -15.20 27.02 2.35
N ARG A 226 -16.03 26.08 1.86
CA ARG A 226 -17.42 26.35 1.47
C ARG A 226 -18.31 25.27 2.04
N PHE A 227 -19.30 25.69 2.82
CA PHE A 227 -20.29 24.79 3.40
C PHE A 227 -21.53 24.72 2.51
N TYR A 228 -21.92 23.51 2.12
CA TYR A 228 -23.09 23.26 1.27
C TYR A 228 -24.26 22.81 2.14
N GLY A 229 -24.88 23.77 2.82
CA GLY A 229 -26.03 23.53 3.67
C GLY A 229 -26.76 24.83 4.01
N THR A 230 -28.02 24.71 4.39
CA THR A 230 -28.81 25.85 4.82
C THR A 230 -28.39 26.25 6.23
N ARG A 231 -28.00 27.51 6.42
CA ARG A 231 -27.67 28.06 7.74
C ARG A 231 -28.96 28.29 8.53
N PRO A 232 -28.98 28.06 9.86
CA PRO A 232 -30.09 28.49 10.70
C PRO A 232 -30.35 29.99 10.54
N SER A 233 -31.61 30.42 10.58
CA SER A 233 -31.97 31.84 10.46
C SER A 233 -31.58 32.65 11.71
N GLY A 234 -31.76 32.08 12.90
CA GLY A 234 -31.44 32.72 14.18
C GLY A 234 -29.95 32.72 14.52
N MET A 235 -29.43 33.87 14.99
CA MET A 235 -28.04 34.01 15.45
C MET A 235 -27.75 33.12 16.66
N GLU A 236 -28.70 32.97 17.58
CA GLU A 236 -28.58 32.09 18.75
C GLU A 236 -28.36 30.63 18.35
N HIS A 237 -29.16 30.11 17.40
CA HIS A 237 -28.98 28.75 16.90
C HIS A 237 -27.64 28.54 16.18
N ARG A 238 -27.13 29.57 15.49
CA ARG A 238 -25.79 29.54 14.88
C ARG A 238 -24.68 29.44 15.92
N GLN A 239 -24.80 30.18 17.02
CA GLN A 239 -23.84 30.14 18.13
C GLN A 239 -23.88 28.78 18.85
N ILE A 240 -25.07 28.25 19.13
CA ILE A 240 -25.22 26.91 19.72
C ILE A 240 -24.57 25.86 18.82
N LEU A 241 -24.84 25.90 17.50
CA LEU A 241 -24.24 24.98 16.55
C LEU A 241 -22.72 25.11 16.50
N ALA A 242 -22.19 26.33 16.45
CA ALA A 242 -20.74 26.57 16.47
C ALA A 242 -20.09 26.02 17.76
N ASN A 243 -20.70 26.25 18.93
CA ASN A 243 -20.21 25.76 20.21
C ASN A 243 -20.23 24.23 20.30
N LEU A 244 -21.30 23.58 19.81
CA LEU A 244 -21.39 22.12 19.75
C LEU A 244 -20.32 21.51 18.85
N THR A 245 -19.94 22.21 17.78
CA THR A 245 -18.99 21.68 16.80
C THR A 245 -17.53 21.94 17.18
N ASN A 246 -17.26 23.00 17.95
CA ASN A 246 -15.92 23.32 18.42
C ASN A 246 -15.45 22.40 19.56
N GLY A 247 -16.33 21.74 20.30
CA GLY A 247 -15.97 20.85 21.40
C GLY A 247 -15.18 21.54 22.54
N PRO A 248 -15.12 20.94 23.74
CA PRO A 248 -14.40 21.52 24.87
C PRO A 248 -12.87 21.55 24.69
N ASP A 249 -12.32 20.76 23.76
CA ASP A 249 -10.88 20.52 23.61
C ASP A 249 -10.20 21.33 22.49
N THR A 250 -10.89 22.24 21.81
CA THR A 250 -10.24 23.15 20.82
C THR A 250 -9.58 24.36 21.51
N ALA A 251 -8.93 24.15 22.64
CA ALA A 251 -7.82 25.02 23.03
C ALA A 251 -6.84 24.99 21.85
N SER A 252 -6.80 26.08 21.09
CA SER A 252 -6.02 26.18 19.86
C SER A 252 -4.62 25.63 20.13
N PRO A 253 -4.16 24.56 19.44
CA PRO A 253 -2.81 24.08 19.65
C PRO A 253 -1.86 25.26 19.46
N PRO A 254 -0.83 25.41 20.31
CA PRO A 254 0.10 26.51 20.22
C PRO A 254 0.60 26.57 18.78
N ILE A 255 0.44 27.74 18.18
CA ILE A 255 0.90 28.04 16.83
C ILE A 255 2.35 27.57 16.80
N PHE A 256 2.69 26.64 15.90
CA PHE A 256 4.08 26.40 15.55
C PHE A 256 4.60 27.75 15.05
N ALA A 257 5.24 28.50 15.94
CA ALA A 257 5.91 29.73 15.61
C ALA A 257 7.05 29.33 14.65
N GLU A 258 6.92 29.72 13.39
CA GLU A 258 8.03 29.68 12.42
C GLU A 258 9.19 30.57 12.88
#